data_AF-A0A7X8VIT0-F1
#
_entry.id   AF-A0A7X8VIT0-F1
#
_cell.length_a   1.000
_cell.length_b   1.000
_cell.length_c   1.000
_cell.angle_alpha   90.00
_cell.angle_beta   90.00
_cell.angle_gamma   90.00
#
_symmetry.space_group_name_H-M   'P 1'
#
loop_
_entity.id
_entity.type
_entity.pdbx_description
1 polymer ?
#
loop_
_entity_poly.entity_id
_entity_poly.type
_entity_poly.pdbx_seq_one_letter_code
_entity_poly.pdbx_strand_id
1 'polypeptide(L)'
;MTVSPQHRSPLTAVARDVKKVFREIAYTTSGIADLLGPEYTQAMHAGQPAAVRYHLDSLPDSDLSFAIRAFVLRDPVSVASLGTLLGAVNVDKLVDAGFARETSPGSVRMLIDIRPHLIAGRQQWVFSDADASMTQHVPGPDHVLGVGAASLSLLQATPTSPTGRVLDLGTGSGIQVLGQAGLSSSI
;
A
#
# COMPACT_ATOMS: atom_id res chain seq x y z
N MET A 1 -4.79 -22.34 28.60
CA MET A 1 -3.87 -21.48 27.83
C MET A 1 -4.71 -20.33 27.28
N THR A 2 -4.77 -19.23 28.02
CA THR A 2 -5.54 -18.04 27.63
C THR A 2 -4.81 -17.34 26.50
N VAL A 3 -5.37 -17.37 25.29
CA VAL A 3 -4.89 -16.58 24.16
C VAL A 3 -5.12 -15.11 24.56
N SER A 4 -4.05 -14.38 24.86
CA SER A 4 -4.12 -12.93 25.01
C SER A 4 -4.83 -12.34 23.79
N PRO A 5 -5.74 -11.37 23.94
CA PRO A 5 -6.39 -10.75 22.81
C PRO A 5 -5.29 -10.20 21.92
N GLN A 6 -5.14 -10.76 20.71
CA GLN A 6 -4.10 -10.38 19.78
C GLN A 6 -4.17 -8.87 19.58
N HIS A 7 -3.11 -8.18 20.01
CA HIS A 7 -3.02 -6.73 19.83
C HIS A 7 -3.07 -6.50 18.31
N ARG A 8 -4.18 -5.95 17.81
CA ARG A 8 -4.30 -5.64 16.37
C ARG A 8 -3.11 -4.76 16.00
N SER A 9 -2.47 -5.08 14.86
CA SER A 9 -1.34 -4.30 14.35
C SER A 9 -1.70 -2.80 14.35
N PRO A 10 -0.79 -1.89 14.73
CA PRO A 10 -0.99 -0.45 14.63
C PRO A 10 -1.45 0.00 13.23
N LEU A 11 -1.07 -0.73 12.17
CA LEU A 11 -1.57 -0.52 10.81
C LEU A 11 -3.09 -0.62 10.71
N THR A 12 -3.76 -1.42 11.54
CA THR A 12 -5.21 -1.57 11.49
C THR A 12 -5.92 -0.25 11.83
N ALA A 13 -5.38 0.49 12.80
CA ALA A 13 -5.91 1.79 13.18
C ALA A 13 -5.60 2.83 12.10
N VAL A 14 -4.34 2.88 11.65
CA VAL A 14 -3.86 3.86 10.65
C VAL A 14 -4.53 3.63 9.28
N ALA A 15 -4.68 2.39 8.84
CA ALA A 15 -5.18 2.05 7.51
C ALA A 15 -6.60 2.56 7.27
N ARG A 16 -7.46 2.62 8.30
CA ARG A 16 -8.82 3.16 8.13
C ARG A 16 -8.76 4.64 7.72
N ASP A 17 -7.98 5.43 8.44
CA ASP A 17 -7.90 6.88 8.27
C ASP A 17 -7.13 7.22 6.98
N VAL A 18 -6.00 6.56 6.76
CA VAL A 18 -5.17 6.73 5.56
C VAL A 18 -5.93 6.35 4.28
N LYS A 19 -6.73 5.27 4.30
CA LYS A 19 -7.57 4.91 3.14
C LYS A 19 -8.61 5.99 2.79
N LYS A 20 -9.07 6.78 3.78
CA LYS A 20 -9.99 7.90 3.51
C LYS A 20 -9.25 9.00 2.74
N VAL A 21 -8.09 9.42 3.24
CA VAL A 21 -7.22 10.40 2.57
C VAL A 21 -6.90 9.95 1.14
N PHE A 22 -6.50 8.69 0.95
CA PHE A 22 -6.17 8.17 -0.37
C PHE A 22 -7.32 8.26 -1.38
N ARG A 23 -8.58 8.13 -0.95
CA ARG A 23 -9.72 8.36 -1.84
C ARG A 23 -9.87 9.83 -2.21
N GLU A 24 -9.70 10.72 -1.24
CA GLU A 24 -9.87 12.17 -1.41
C GLU A 24 -8.83 12.74 -2.39
N ILE A 25 -7.59 12.24 -2.34
CA ILE A 25 -6.49 12.67 -3.22
C ILE A 25 -6.36 11.83 -4.49
N ALA A 26 -7.34 10.99 -4.81
CA ALA A 26 -7.30 10.08 -5.95
C ALA A 26 -6.06 9.16 -6.01
N TYR A 27 -5.49 8.77 -4.87
CA TYR A 27 -4.47 7.72 -4.77
C TYR A 27 -5.12 6.34 -4.97
N THR A 28 -5.60 6.10 -6.19
CA THR A 28 -6.32 4.91 -6.65
C THR A 28 -5.62 4.35 -7.89
N THR A 29 -6.01 3.15 -8.34
CA THR A 29 -5.42 2.56 -9.55
C THR A 29 -5.67 3.45 -10.77
N SER A 30 -6.88 4.01 -10.90
CA SER A 30 -7.23 4.93 -11.98
C SER A 30 -6.55 6.29 -11.83
N GLY A 31 -6.58 6.91 -10.64
CA GLY A 31 -6.02 8.24 -10.46
C GLY A 31 -4.51 8.28 -10.69
N ILE A 32 -3.77 7.24 -10.26
CA ILE A 32 -2.35 7.12 -10.59
C ILE A 32 -2.15 6.95 -12.10
N ALA A 33 -2.93 6.08 -12.75
CA ALA A 33 -2.82 5.87 -14.19
C ALA A 33 -3.14 7.14 -15.00
N ASP A 34 -4.13 7.92 -14.57
CA ASP A 34 -4.52 9.18 -15.20
C ASP A 34 -3.42 10.23 -15.06
N LEU A 35 -2.78 10.34 -13.88
CA LEU A 35 -1.67 11.29 -13.65
C LEU A 35 -0.40 10.90 -14.41
N LEU A 36 -0.05 9.61 -14.40
CA LEU A 36 1.17 9.11 -15.01
C LEU A 36 1.04 8.93 -16.53
N GLY A 37 -0.16 8.67 -17.04
CA GLY A 37 -0.34 8.21 -18.41
C GLY A 37 0.25 6.81 -18.64
N PRO A 38 0.06 6.25 -19.86
CA PRO A 38 0.36 4.84 -20.14
C PRO A 38 1.86 4.51 -20.00
N GLU A 39 2.74 5.38 -20.51
CA GLU A 39 4.19 5.16 -20.53
C GLU A 39 4.77 5.08 -19.11
N TYR A 40 4.46 6.05 -18.25
CA TYR A 40 4.99 6.08 -16.89
C TYR A 40 4.26 5.13 -15.94
N THR A 41 3.01 4.77 -16.24
CA THR A 41 2.34 3.65 -15.56
C THR A 41 3.04 2.33 -15.86
N GLN A 42 3.41 2.08 -17.11
CA GLN A 42 4.20 0.90 -17.47
C GLN A 42 5.57 0.92 -16.79
N ALA A 43 6.28 2.05 -16.80
CA ALA A 43 7.57 2.21 -16.13
C ALA A 43 7.47 1.92 -14.62
N MET A 44 6.41 2.42 -13.96
CA MET A 44 6.13 2.12 -12.56
C MET A 44 5.97 0.61 -12.32
N HIS A 45 5.20 -0.10 -13.14
CA HIS A 45 5.01 -1.55 -13.03
C HIS A 45 6.27 -2.35 -13.38
N ALA A 46 7.14 -1.82 -14.24
CA ALA A 46 8.41 -2.41 -14.61
C ALA A 46 9.53 -2.16 -13.56
N GLY A 47 9.23 -1.50 -12.44
CA GLY A 47 10.23 -1.20 -11.41
C GLY A 47 11.27 -0.17 -11.87
N GLN A 48 10.86 0.82 -12.65
CA GLN A 48 11.73 1.89 -13.17
C GLN A 48 11.45 3.23 -12.46
N PRO A 49 11.83 3.39 -11.18
CA PRO A 49 11.43 4.54 -10.38
C PRO A 49 12.04 5.86 -10.87
N ALA A 50 13.16 5.83 -11.60
CA ALA A 50 13.77 7.03 -12.19
C ALA A 50 12.86 7.68 -13.25
N ALA A 51 12.21 6.89 -14.10
CA ALA A 51 11.29 7.40 -15.12
C ALA A 51 10.05 8.02 -14.48
N VAL A 52 9.51 7.38 -13.44
CA VAL A 52 8.36 7.91 -12.69
C VAL A 52 8.73 9.24 -12.01
N ARG A 53 9.89 9.31 -11.34
CA ARG A 53 10.37 10.58 -10.74
C ARG A 53 10.49 11.69 -11.77
N TYR A 54 11.13 11.40 -12.90
CA TYR A 54 11.30 12.36 -13.99
C TYR A 54 9.98 12.94 -14.47
N HIS A 55 8.96 12.11 -14.66
CA HIS A 55 7.62 12.58 -15.04
C HIS A 55 6.99 13.45 -13.94
N LEU A 56 7.01 12.98 -12.69
CA LEU A 56 6.45 13.72 -11.57
C LEU A 56 7.15 15.07 -11.34
N ASP A 57 8.43 15.21 -11.69
CA ASP A 57 9.17 16.48 -11.63
C ASP A 57 8.69 17.50 -12.69
N SER A 58 8.04 17.03 -13.76
CA SER A 58 7.50 17.88 -14.85
C SER A 58 6.06 18.33 -14.62
N LEU A 59 5.38 17.75 -13.63
CA LEU A 59 3.99 18.04 -13.32
C LEU A 59 3.87 19.09 -12.21
N PRO A 60 2.74 19.83 -12.15
CA PRO A 60 2.44 20.65 -10.98
C PRO A 60 2.38 19.82 -9.70
N ASP A 61 2.77 20.43 -8.59
CA ASP A 61 2.65 19.83 -7.28
C ASP A 61 1.18 19.48 -6.97
N SER A 62 0.98 18.28 -6.43
CA SER A 62 -0.32 17.80 -5.98
C SER A 62 -0.14 16.76 -4.89
N ASP A 63 -1.16 16.59 -4.04
CA ASP A 63 -1.15 15.56 -3.01
C ASP A 63 -1.01 14.15 -3.61
N LEU A 64 -1.55 13.91 -4.81
CA LEU A 64 -1.38 12.65 -5.52
C LEU A 64 0.08 12.41 -5.94
N SER A 65 0.74 13.40 -6.54
CA SER A 65 2.17 13.33 -6.88
C SER A 65 3.02 13.08 -5.63
N PHE A 66 2.73 13.80 -4.54
CA PHE A 66 3.39 13.60 -3.25
C PHE A 66 3.17 12.18 -2.70
N ALA A 67 1.93 11.66 -2.75
CA ALA A 67 1.61 10.32 -2.31
C ALA A 67 2.33 9.24 -3.14
N ILE A 68 2.44 9.40 -4.46
CA ILE A 68 3.21 8.49 -5.31
C ILE A 68 4.69 8.51 -4.89
N ARG A 69 5.29 9.67 -4.63
CA ARG A 69 6.66 9.76 -4.11
C ARG A 69 6.81 9.06 -2.76
N ALA A 70 5.89 9.30 -1.82
CA ALA A 70 5.97 8.76 -0.47
C ALA A 70 5.74 7.24 -0.39
N PHE A 71 4.80 6.69 -1.15
CA PHE A 71 4.32 5.31 -0.98
C PHE A 71 4.70 4.35 -2.12
N VAL A 72 4.81 4.84 -3.36
CA VAL A 72 5.20 4.02 -4.52
C VAL A 72 6.71 4.03 -4.70
N LEU A 73 7.31 5.23 -4.72
CA LEU A 73 8.74 5.41 -4.90
C LEU A 73 9.51 5.31 -3.58
N ARG A 74 8.80 5.50 -2.46
CA ARG A 74 9.32 5.55 -1.10
C ARG A 74 10.52 6.48 -0.99
N ASP A 75 10.41 7.62 -1.65
CA ASP A 75 11.38 8.70 -1.49
C ASP A 75 11.28 9.27 -0.06
N PRO A 76 12.39 9.74 0.53
CA PRO A 76 12.31 10.54 1.73
C PRO A 76 11.48 11.80 1.46
N VAL A 77 10.49 12.06 2.32
CA VAL A 77 9.59 13.21 2.22
C VAL A 77 9.63 14.04 3.50
N SER A 78 9.14 15.27 3.44
CA SER A 78 9.00 16.12 4.62
C SER A 78 8.00 15.52 5.61
N VAL A 79 8.39 15.43 6.88
CA VAL A 79 7.49 15.02 7.98
C VAL A 79 6.30 15.98 8.07
N ALA A 80 6.52 17.28 7.87
CA ALA A 80 5.45 18.27 7.91
C ALA A 80 4.44 18.06 6.77
N SER A 81 4.90 17.84 5.55
CA SER A 81 4.01 17.58 4.40
C SER A 81 3.24 16.26 4.55
N LEU A 82 3.91 15.21 5.03
CA LEU A 82 3.25 13.93 5.31
C LEU A 82 2.23 14.06 6.45
N GLY A 83 2.53 14.88 7.46
CA GLY A 83 1.63 15.20 8.57
C GLY A 83 0.41 16.00 8.13
N THR A 84 0.56 16.92 7.17
CA THR A 84 -0.57 17.62 6.53
C THR A 84 -1.46 16.62 5.77
N LEU A 85 -0.86 15.69 5.03
CA LEU A 85 -1.61 14.73 4.23
C LEU A 85 -2.33 13.68 5.08
N LEU A 86 -1.62 13.00 6.00
CA LEU A 86 -2.17 11.87 6.75
C LEU A 86 -2.69 12.24 8.14
N GLY A 87 -2.39 13.44 8.63
CA GLY A 87 -2.50 13.83 10.03
C GLY A 87 -1.26 13.41 10.83
N ALA A 88 -0.71 14.33 11.64
CA ALA A 88 0.50 14.11 12.43
C ALA A 88 0.43 12.85 13.31
N VAL A 89 -0.72 12.60 13.95
CA VAL A 89 -0.94 11.41 14.79
C VAL A 89 -0.77 10.10 14.02
N ASN A 90 -1.15 10.06 12.74
CA ASN A 90 -0.97 8.86 11.91
C ASN A 90 0.48 8.68 11.48
N VAL A 91 1.20 9.78 11.24
CA VAL A 91 2.65 9.74 10.96
C VAL A 91 3.40 9.19 12.17
N ASP A 92 3.11 9.70 13.37
CA ASP A 92 3.74 9.23 14.61
C ASP A 92 3.50 7.72 14.81
N LYS A 93 2.25 7.26 14.64
CA LYS A 93 1.93 5.83 14.72
C LYS A 93 2.68 4.97 13.70
N LEU A 94 2.91 5.48 12.49
CA LEU A 94 3.67 4.76 11.47
C LEU A 94 5.15 4.66 11.84
N VAL A 95 5.72 5.72 12.42
CA VAL A 95 7.11 5.74 12.89
C VAL A 95 7.29 4.84 14.11
N ASP A 96 6.44 4.99 15.13
CA ASP A 96 6.48 4.21 16.38
C ASP A 96 6.33 2.70 16.11
N ALA A 97 5.51 2.34 15.12
CA ALA A 97 5.31 0.96 14.72
C ALA A 97 6.34 0.43 13.71
N GLY A 98 7.35 1.23 13.34
CA GLY A 98 8.44 0.82 12.46
C GLY A 98 8.08 0.73 10.97
N PHE A 99 6.96 1.29 10.54
CA PHE A 99 6.53 1.33 9.13
C PHE A 99 7.04 2.56 8.38
N ALA A 100 7.61 3.53 9.11
CA ALA A 100 8.30 4.68 8.58
C ALA A 100 9.54 4.94 9.44
N ARG A 101 10.56 5.58 8.86
CA ARG A 101 11.80 5.91 9.57
C ARG A 101 12.30 7.29 9.18
N GLU A 102 12.70 8.07 10.17
CA GLU A 102 13.38 9.34 9.96
C GLU A 102 14.73 9.10 9.25
N THR A 103 14.98 9.83 8.16
CA THR A 103 16.21 9.71 7.38
C THR A 103 17.20 10.83 7.67
N SER A 104 16.69 11.98 8.10
CA SER A 104 17.41 13.17 8.54
C SER A 104 16.42 14.07 9.29
N PRO A 105 16.87 15.08 10.05
CA PRO A 105 15.97 15.99 10.76
C PRO A 105 14.83 16.51 9.86
N GLY A 106 13.58 16.16 10.20
CA GLY A 106 12.39 16.59 9.47
C GLY A 106 12.08 15.83 8.17
N SER A 107 12.80 14.75 7.86
CA SER A 107 12.55 13.91 6.69
C SER A 107 12.29 12.46 7.09
N VAL A 108 11.27 11.85 6.50
CA VAL A 108 10.82 10.48 6.80
C VAL A 108 10.67 9.68 5.51
N ARG A 109 11.00 8.40 5.57
CA ARG A 109 10.79 7.44 4.48
C ARG A 109 9.89 6.30 4.95
N MET A 110 8.92 5.91 4.11
CA MET A 110 8.12 4.72 4.33
C MET A 110 8.97 3.45 4.16
N LEU A 111 8.83 2.51 5.09
CA LEU A 111 9.52 1.21 5.08
C LEU A 111 8.66 0.08 4.50
N ILE A 112 7.37 0.34 4.29
CA ILE A 112 6.42 -0.57 3.65
C ILE A 112 5.97 -0.01 2.30
N ASP A 113 5.47 -0.90 1.46
CA ASP A 113 4.75 -0.55 0.24
C ASP A 113 3.25 -0.44 0.55
N ILE A 114 2.60 0.60 0.01
CA ILE A 114 1.14 0.75 0.10
C ILE A 114 0.61 1.02 -1.30
N ARG A 115 0.04 0.01 -1.95
CA ARG A 115 -0.36 0.10 -3.36
C ARG A 115 -1.88 0.01 -3.55
N PRO A 116 -2.46 0.84 -4.42
CA PRO A 116 -3.86 0.74 -4.79
C PRO A 116 -4.09 -0.42 -5.77
N HIS A 117 -5.14 -1.21 -5.52
CA HIS A 117 -5.58 -2.30 -6.39
C HIS A 117 -7.09 -2.27 -6.59
N LEU A 118 -7.53 -2.64 -7.79
CA LEU A 118 -8.92 -3.00 -8.03
C LEU A 118 -9.10 -4.48 -7.74
N ILE A 119 -9.77 -4.81 -6.64
CA ILE A 119 -9.98 -6.18 -6.18
C ILE A 119 -11.48 -6.46 -6.18
N ALA A 120 -11.92 -7.47 -6.95
CA ALA A 120 -13.34 -7.79 -7.14
C ALA A 120 -14.20 -6.55 -7.48
N GLY A 121 -13.69 -5.68 -8.36
CA GLY A 121 -14.37 -4.43 -8.77
C GLY A 121 -14.36 -3.30 -7.74
N ARG A 122 -13.65 -3.46 -6.61
CA ARG A 122 -13.59 -2.46 -5.53
C ARG A 122 -12.18 -1.92 -5.37
N GLN A 123 -12.07 -0.60 -5.22
CA GLN A 123 -10.79 0.01 -4.89
C GLN A 123 -10.35 -0.39 -3.49
N GLN A 124 -9.16 -0.98 -3.39
CA GLN A 124 -8.52 -1.38 -2.15
C GLN A 124 -7.08 -0.87 -2.11
N TRP A 125 -6.49 -0.87 -0.92
CA TRP A 125 -5.07 -0.60 -0.71
C TRP A 125 -4.49 -1.76 0.06
N VAL A 126 -3.43 -2.31 -0.50
CA VAL A 126 -2.69 -3.43 0.07
C VAL A 126 -1.41 -2.88 0.67
N PHE A 127 -1.16 -3.28 1.91
CA PHE A 127 0.02 -2.92 2.68
C PHE A 127 0.90 -4.18 2.69
N SER A 128 2.16 -4.03 2.31
CA SER A 128 3.11 -5.14 2.23
C SER A 128 4.50 -4.66 2.59
N ASP A 129 5.42 -5.59 2.79
CA ASP A 129 6.81 -5.21 2.89
C ASP A 129 7.30 -4.59 1.57
N ALA A 130 8.32 -3.77 1.72
CA ALA A 130 9.07 -3.17 0.63
C ALA A 130 9.56 -4.22 -0.36
N ASP A 131 9.36 -4.01 -1.65
CA ASP A 131 9.91 -4.92 -2.65
C ASP A 131 11.45 -5.01 -2.52
N ALA A 132 11.94 -6.22 -2.24
CA ALA A 132 13.36 -6.53 -2.12
C ALA A 132 14.14 -6.40 -3.43
N SER A 133 13.47 -6.37 -4.58
CA SER A 133 14.14 -6.05 -5.85
C SER A 133 14.53 -4.56 -5.94
N MET A 134 13.86 -3.71 -5.15
CA MET A 134 14.08 -2.26 -5.07
C MET A 134 14.86 -1.85 -3.81
N THR A 135 15.25 -2.80 -2.96
CA THR A 135 16.02 -2.57 -1.73
C THR A 135 17.15 -3.57 -1.61
N GLN A 136 18.34 -3.18 -1.15
CA GLN A 136 19.48 -4.10 -0.95
C GLN A 136 19.29 -5.00 0.29
N HIS A 137 18.16 -5.68 0.40
CA HIS A 137 17.83 -6.57 1.51
C HIS A 137 17.38 -7.92 0.98
N VAL A 138 17.91 -9.00 1.54
CA VAL A 138 17.44 -10.36 1.26
C VAL A 138 16.17 -10.58 2.08
N PRO A 139 15.02 -10.89 1.46
CA PRO A 139 13.78 -11.18 2.19
C PRO A 139 14.00 -12.22 3.29
N GLY A 140 13.66 -11.87 4.53
CA GLY A 140 13.58 -12.83 5.62
C GLY A 140 12.35 -13.75 5.49
N PRO A 141 12.26 -14.80 6.32
CA PRO A 141 11.13 -15.74 6.31
C PRO A 141 9.77 -15.07 6.61
N ASP A 142 9.78 -13.94 7.32
CA ASP A 142 8.58 -13.18 7.67
C ASP A 142 8.21 -12.10 6.64
N HIS A 143 8.92 -12.06 5.50
CA HIS A 143 8.70 -11.04 4.48
C HIS A 143 7.35 -11.21 3.77
N VAL A 144 6.49 -10.19 3.87
CA VAL A 144 5.17 -10.17 3.25
C VAL A 144 5.26 -9.53 1.87
N LEU A 145 5.20 -10.36 0.82
CA LEU A 145 5.18 -9.90 -0.55
C LEU A 145 3.94 -9.05 -0.86
N GLY A 146 4.14 -8.03 -1.68
CA GLY A 146 3.07 -7.26 -2.30
C GLY A 146 2.23 -8.08 -3.28
N VAL A 147 1.38 -7.40 -4.02
CA VAL A 147 0.50 -8.04 -5.00
C VAL A 147 1.26 -8.33 -6.29
N GLY A 148 1.58 -9.61 -6.50
CA GLY A 148 2.19 -10.11 -7.74
C GLY A 148 1.19 -10.76 -8.71
N ALA A 149 1.67 -11.07 -9.92
CA ALA A 149 0.87 -11.71 -10.97
C ALA A 149 0.21 -13.02 -10.50
N ALA A 150 0.94 -13.87 -9.77
CA ALA A 150 0.40 -15.13 -9.24
C ALA A 150 -0.80 -14.92 -8.30
N SER A 151 -0.73 -13.92 -7.41
CA SER A 151 -1.84 -13.59 -6.51
C SER A 151 -3.07 -13.09 -7.28
N LEU A 152 -2.85 -12.25 -8.30
CA LEU A 152 -3.94 -11.76 -9.16
C LEU A 152 -4.57 -12.89 -9.98
N SER A 153 -3.76 -13.80 -10.53
CA SER A 153 -4.26 -14.98 -11.26
C SER A 153 -5.10 -15.89 -10.37
N LEU A 154 -4.67 -16.14 -9.12
CA LEU A 154 -5.46 -16.91 -8.17
C LEU A 154 -6.78 -16.20 -7.83
N LEU A 155 -6.73 -14.87 -7.64
CA LEU A 155 -7.92 -14.07 -7.35
C LEU A 155 -8.94 -14.13 -8.51
N GLN A 156 -8.47 -14.10 -9.76
CA GLN A 156 -9.30 -14.26 -10.96
C GLN A 156 -9.89 -15.66 -11.11
N ALA A 157 -9.18 -16.70 -10.66
CA ALA A 157 -9.65 -18.08 -10.67
C ALA A 157 -10.56 -18.44 -9.49
N THR A 158 -10.58 -17.61 -8.45
CA THR A 158 -11.35 -17.87 -7.22
C THR A 158 -12.84 -17.58 -7.45
N PRO A 159 -13.76 -18.50 -7.10
CA PRO A 159 -15.20 -18.27 -7.22
C PRO A 159 -15.67 -17.03 -6.44
N THR A 160 -16.63 -16.30 -7.00
CA THR A 160 -17.21 -15.09 -6.40
C THR A 160 -18.67 -15.28 -5.96
N SER A 161 -19.16 -16.52 -5.93
CA SER A 161 -20.50 -16.82 -5.40
C SER A 161 -20.53 -16.59 -3.88
N PRO A 162 -21.61 -16.00 -3.33
CA PRO A 162 -21.72 -15.78 -1.89
C PRO A 162 -21.58 -17.08 -1.08
N THR A 163 -20.89 -17.02 0.05
CA THR A 163 -20.62 -18.16 0.94
C THR A 163 -20.81 -17.76 2.41
N GLY A 164 -20.93 -18.75 3.30
CA GLY A 164 -20.99 -18.50 4.74
C GLY A 164 -19.62 -18.16 5.31
N ARG A 165 -18.62 -19.01 5.07
CA ARG A 165 -17.30 -18.89 5.70
C ARG A 165 -16.19 -19.08 4.69
N VAL A 166 -15.14 -18.29 4.81
CA VAL A 166 -13.89 -18.40 4.06
C VAL A 166 -12.75 -18.57 5.04
N LEU A 167 -11.78 -19.41 4.72
CA LEU A 167 -10.51 -19.50 5.42
C LEU A 167 -9.41 -19.29 4.39
N ASP A 168 -8.58 -18.27 4.59
CA ASP A 168 -7.40 -18.01 3.78
C ASP A 168 -6.16 -18.46 4.57
N LEU A 169 -5.52 -19.53 4.11
CA LEU A 169 -4.32 -20.10 4.75
C LEU A 169 -3.07 -19.54 4.08
N GLY A 170 -2.21 -18.91 4.88
CA GLY A 170 -1.05 -18.19 4.34
C GLY A 170 -1.47 -16.85 3.73
N THR A 171 -2.26 -16.07 4.47
CA THR A 171 -2.90 -14.83 3.99
C THR A 171 -1.94 -13.84 3.37
N GLY A 172 -0.67 -13.81 3.79
CA GLY A 172 0.32 -12.85 3.31
C GLY A 172 -0.20 -11.42 3.43
N SER A 173 -0.23 -10.69 2.30
CA SER A 173 -0.77 -9.32 2.21
C SER A 173 -2.30 -9.23 2.31
N GLY A 174 -2.99 -10.37 2.39
CA GLY A 174 -4.43 -10.49 2.57
C GLY A 174 -5.25 -10.29 1.30
N ILE A 175 -4.61 -10.29 0.12
CA ILE A 175 -5.30 -10.02 -1.15
C ILE A 175 -6.46 -11.01 -1.43
N GLN A 176 -6.30 -12.30 -1.11
CA GLN A 176 -7.38 -13.27 -1.35
C GLN A 176 -8.57 -13.03 -0.40
N VAL A 177 -8.31 -12.79 0.89
CA VAL A 177 -9.32 -12.31 1.85
C VAL A 177 -10.04 -11.05 1.34
N LEU A 178 -9.30 -10.06 0.83
CA LEU A 178 -9.90 -8.84 0.29
C LEU A 178 -10.80 -9.12 -0.93
N GLY A 179 -10.46 -10.11 -1.76
CA GLY A 179 -11.29 -10.58 -2.87
C GLY A 179 -12.61 -11.21 -2.43
N GLN A 180 -12.64 -11.79 -1.23
CA GLN A 180 -13.82 -12.43 -0.64
C GLN A 180 -14.61 -11.51 0.30
N ALA A 181 -14.10 -10.31 0.58
CA ALA A 181 -14.74 -9.34 1.45
C ALA A 181 -16.08 -8.87 0.85
N GLY A 182 -17.18 -9.15 1.57
CA GLY A 182 -18.55 -8.86 1.12
C GLY A 182 -19.21 -9.99 0.31
N LEU A 183 -18.47 -11.06 0.01
CA LEU A 183 -19.01 -12.31 -0.54
C LEU A 183 -19.20 -13.38 0.54
N SER A 184 -18.57 -13.21 1.70
CA SER A 184 -18.66 -14.11 2.85
C SER A 184 -19.26 -13.42 4.07
N SER A 185 -19.98 -14.16 4.91
CA SER A 185 -20.48 -13.62 6.20
C SER A 185 -19.44 -13.70 7.32
N SER A 186 -18.40 -14.52 7.15
CA SER A 186 -17.25 -14.60 8.05
C SER A 186 -15.98 -15.00 7.28
N ILE A 187 -14.87 -14.40 7.69
CA ILE A 187 -13.50 -14.70 7.24
C ILE A 187 -12.67 -14.99 8.49
#